data_AF-A0A7R7WGS4-F1
#
_entry.id   AF-A0A7R7WGS4-F1
#
_cell.length_a   1.000
_cell.length_b   1.000
_cell.length_c   1.000
_cell.angle_alpha   90.00
_cell.angle_beta   90.00
_cell.angle_gamma   90.00
#
_symmetry.space_group_name_H-M   'P 1'
#
loop_
_entity.id
_entity.type
_entity.pdbx_description
1 polymer ?
#
loop_
_entity_poly.entity_id
_entity_poly.type
_entity_poly.pdbx_seq_one_letter_code
_entity_poly.pdbx_strand_id
1 'polypeptide(L)'
;MHEVTFGKGQQYVGEAGANWVHGTGGPEAHVNPIILALKASLRTLTSDVENATVYHQTGEIPPELLVNALEAVSEADSKVLADAGIRLHHHLEDRTYRAALRRQGWNPKETNQYGNWPTIWHLTRSQQPRRKKLPRSIPQ
;
A
#
# COMPACT_ATOMS: atom_id res chain seq x y z
N MET A 1 -9.75 14.40 -16.78
CA MET A 1 -10.42 13.95 -15.55
C MET A 1 -11.92 14.02 -15.84
N HIS A 2 -12.68 12.96 -15.61
CA HIS A 2 -14.13 13.00 -15.83
C HIS A 2 -14.79 13.34 -14.49
N GLU A 3 -15.46 14.49 -14.44
CA GLU A 3 -16.29 14.85 -13.30
C GLU A 3 -17.56 14.01 -13.33
N VAL A 4 -17.89 13.42 -12.19
CA VAL A 4 -19.13 12.67 -12.02
C VAL A 4 -19.96 13.40 -10.98
N THR A 5 -21.16 13.81 -11.38
CA THR A 5 -22.14 14.42 -10.48
C THR A 5 -22.85 13.33 -9.68
N PHE A 6 -22.88 13.45 -8.36
CA PHE A 6 -23.60 12.51 -7.49
C PHE A 6 -24.56 13.27 -6.55
N GLY A 7 -25.71 12.63 -6.23
CA GLY A 7 -26.76 13.22 -5.38
C GLY A 7 -27.83 14.02 -6.14
N LYS A 8 -28.97 14.29 -5.49
CA LYS A 8 -30.04 15.14 -6.06
C LYS A 8 -29.56 16.59 -6.11
N GLY A 9 -29.47 17.17 -7.31
CA GLY A 9 -29.23 18.61 -7.49
C GLY A 9 -27.77 19.05 -7.68
N GLN A 10 -26.87 18.19 -8.19
CA GLN A 10 -25.49 18.54 -8.56
C GLN A 10 -24.61 19.12 -7.42
N GLN A 11 -24.94 18.83 -6.16
CA GLN A 11 -24.25 19.41 -5.00
C GLN A 11 -22.86 18.82 -4.73
N TYR A 12 -22.55 17.64 -5.28
CA TYR A 12 -21.30 16.95 -5.03
C TYR A 12 -20.59 16.59 -6.34
N VAL A 13 -19.32 16.97 -6.40
CA VAL A 13 -18.40 16.61 -7.49
C VAL A 13 -17.55 15.43 -7.00
N GLY A 14 -17.65 14.30 -7.68
CA GLY A 14 -16.74 13.17 -7.53
C GLY A 14 -15.75 13.12 -8.68
N GLU A 15 -14.48 12.88 -8.38
CA GLU A 15 -13.46 12.65 -9.40
C GLU A 15 -13.42 11.16 -9.78
N ALA A 16 -13.86 10.83 -10.99
CA ALA A 16 -13.68 9.50 -11.54
C ALA A 16 -12.33 9.41 -12.25
N GLY A 17 -11.31 8.92 -11.53
CA GLY A 17 -9.96 8.73 -12.04
C GLY A 17 -8.90 8.84 -10.96
N ALA A 18 -7.67 9.16 -11.36
CA ALA A 18 -6.60 9.44 -10.42
C ALA A 18 -6.89 10.75 -9.67
N ASN A 19 -7.12 10.64 -8.36
CA ASN A 19 -7.42 11.75 -7.45
C ASN A 19 -6.44 11.83 -6.25
N TRP A 20 -5.47 10.92 -6.21
CA TRP A 20 -4.48 10.82 -5.13
C TRP A 20 -3.06 10.87 -5.70
N VAL A 21 -2.20 11.65 -5.05
CA VAL A 21 -0.77 11.74 -5.36
C VAL A 21 -0.01 11.19 -4.17
N HIS A 22 0.74 10.11 -4.40
CA HIS A 22 1.58 9.51 -3.36
C HIS A 22 2.98 10.12 -3.37
N GLY A 23 3.44 10.57 -2.19
CA GLY A 23 4.81 11.01 -1.96
C GLY A 23 5.26 12.15 -2.87
N THR A 24 4.94 13.40 -2.53
CA THR A 24 5.37 14.58 -3.31
C THR A 24 6.89 14.81 -3.29
N GLY A 25 7.61 14.09 -2.42
CA GLY A 25 9.02 14.33 -2.12
C GLY A 25 9.20 15.48 -1.12
N GLY A 26 10.43 15.69 -0.70
CA GLY A 26 10.87 16.76 0.21
C GLY A 26 12.31 17.18 -0.11
N PRO A 27 12.90 18.15 0.60
CA PRO A 27 14.24 18.67 0.30
C PRO A 27 15.34 17.60 0.22
N GLU A 28 15.20 16.54 1.03
CA GLU A 28 16.14 15.42 1.17
C GLU A 28 15.78 14.21 0.29
N ALA A 29 14.66 14.24 -0.44
CA ALA A 29 14.11 13.09 -1.16
C ALA A 29 13.85 13.41 -2.64
N HIS A 30 13.85 12.37 -3.48
CA HIS A 30 13.56 12.55 -4.90
C HIS A 30 12.14 13.13 -5.08
N VAL A 31 12.07 14.23 -5.82
CA VAL A 31 10.83 14.97 -6.03
C VAL A 31 9.95 14.22 -7.01
N ASN A 32 8.67 14.02 -6.65
CA ASN A 32 7.75 13.32 -7.53
C ASN A 32 7.47 14.17 -8.79
N PRO A 33 7.62 13.61 -10.01
CA PRO A 33 7.40 14.34 -11.26
C PRO A 33 5.95 14.84 -11.43
N ILE A 34 5.00 14.37 -10.61
CA ILE A 34 3.62 14.86 -10.53
C ILE A 34 3.53 16.28 -9.90
N ILE A 35 4.66 16.94 -9.60
CA ILE A 35 4.74 18.38 -9.28
C ILE A 35 3.96 19.28 -10.27
N LEU A 36 3.68 18.81 -11.50
CA LEU A 36 2.77 19.50 -12.41
C LEU A 36 1.41 19.87 -11.75
N ALA A 37 0.93 19.07 -10.81
CA ALA A 37 -0.26 19.37 -10.02
C ALA A 37 -0.10 20.65 -9.16
N LEU A 38 1.09 20.86 -8.59
CA LEU A 38 1.43 22.09 -7.84
C LEU A 38 1.56 23.29 -8.78
N LYS A 39 2.18 23.09 -9.96
CA LYS A 39 2.30 24.13 -10.99
C LYS A 39 0.94 24.57 -11.55
N ALA A 40 -0.02 23.66 -11.59
CA ALA A 40 -1.39 23.92 -12.02
C ALA A 40 -2.28 24.52 -10.92
N SER A 41 -1.71 24.86 -9.75
CA SER A 41 -2.43 25.43 -8.61
C SER A 41 -3.63 24.60 -8.15
N LEU A 42 -3.54 23.27 -8.26
CA LEU A 42 -4.59 22.39 -7.76
C LEU A 42 -4.67 22.49 -6.23
N ARG A 43 -5.88 22.59 -5.70
CA ARG A 43 -6.12 22.54 -4.25
C ARG A 43 -5.90 21.10 -3.78
N THR A 44 -4.80 20.88 -3.07
CA THR A 44 -4.48 19.57 -2.48
C THR A 44 -4.85 19.55 -1.01
N LEU A 45 -5.31 18.39 -0.53
CA LEU A 45 -5.48 18.10 0.89
C LEU A 45 -4.53 16.97 1.26
N THR A 46 -3.87 17.07 2.40
CA THR A 46 -3.08 15.97 2.95
C THR A 46 -4.04 14.95 3.57
N SER A 47 -3.89 13.69 3.19
CA SER A 47 -4.67 12.60 3.78
C SER A 47 -4.24 12.39 5.23
N ASP A 48 -5.20 12.42 6.15
CA ASP A 48 -5.01 11.96 7.53
C ASP A 48 -5.15 10.44 7.56
N VAL A 49 -4.02 9.76 7.38
CA VAL A 49 -3.95 8.29 7.40
C VAL A 49 -3.84 7.72 8.81
N GLU A 50 -3.59 8.55 9.81
CA GLU A 50 -3.48 8.14 11.22
C GLU A 50 -4.86 8.05 11.88
N ASN A 51 -5.81 8.85 11.44
CA ASN A 51 -7.19 8.82 11.89
C ASN A 51 -8.09 7.94 10.99
N ALA A 52 -7.75 6.65 10.89
CA ALA A 52 -8.51 5.68 10.11
C ALA A 52 -9.28 4.70 11.00
N THR A 53 -10.60 4.63 10.82
CA THR A 53 -11.43 3.56 11.39
C THR A 53 -11.57 2.41 10.40
N VAL A 54 -11.32 1.19 10.88
CA VAL A 54 -11.37 -0.01 10.03
C VAL A 54 -12.58 -0.83 10.40
N TYR A 55 -13.36 -1.25 9.40
CA TYR A 55 -14.56 -2.03 9.58
C TYR A 55 -14.37 -3.46 9.05
N HIS A 56 -15.03 -4.40 9.73
CA HIS A 56 -15.20 -5.77 9.29
C HIS A 56 -16.70 -6.08 9.04
N GLN A 57 -17.03 -7.29 8.55
CA GLN A 57 -18.40 -7.72 8.26
C GLN A 57 -19.38 -7.53 9.43
N THR A 58 -18.88 -7.54 10.67
CA THR A 58 -19.68 -7.46 11.90
C THR A 58 -19.66 -6.08 12.56
N GLY A 59 -18.87 -5.12 12.06
CA GLY A 59 -18.75 -3.78 12.64
C GLY A 59 -17.33 -3.25 12.71
N GLU A 60 -17.15 -2.19 13.48
CA GLU A 60 -15.87 -1.52 13.69
C GLU A 60 -14.87 -2.42 14.41
N ILE A 61 -13.61 -2.36 13.98
CA ILE A 61 -12.50 -3.05 14.62
C ILE A 61 -11.94 -2.13 15.72
N PRO A 62 -11.85 -2.61 16.97
CA PRO A 62 -11.20 -1.86 18.04
C PRO A 62 -9.78 -1.43 17.63
N PRO A 63 -9.42 -0.14 17.76
CA PRO A 63 -8.12 0.37 17.32
C PRO A 63 -6.94 -0.40 17.89
N GLU A 64 -7.00 -0.81 19.17
CA GLU A 64 -5.93 -1.57 19.82
C GLU A 64 -5.65 -2.92 19.16
N LEU A 65 -6.69 -3.62 18.70
CA LEU A 65 -6.51 -4.90 18.02
C LEU A 65 -5.82 -4.72 16.67
N LEU A 66 -6.15 -3.64 15.96
CA LEU A 66 -5.52 -3.31 14.70
C LEU A 66 -4.06 -2.92 14.91
N VAL A 67 -3.76 -2.03 15.87
CA VAL A 67 -2.40 -1.59 16.19
C VAL A 67 -1.54 -2.77 16.58
N ASN A 68 -1.99 -3.62 17.50
CA ASN A 68 -1.24 -4.81 17.92
C ASN A 68 -0.94 -5.75 16.74
N ALA A 69 -1.89 -5.93 15.81
CA ALA A 69 -1.69 -6.77 14.65
C ALA A 69 -0.72 -6.14 13.63
N LEU A 70 -0.75 -4.81 13.46
CA LEU A 70 0.18 -4.07 12.62
C LEU A 70 1.62 -4.10 13.19
N GLU A 71 1.78 -3.92 14.49
CA GLU A 71 3.07 -4.01 15.16
C GLU A 71 3.68 -5.41 15.04
N ALA A 72 2.89 -6.44 15.33
CA ALA A 72 3.35 -7.83 15.26
C ALA A 72 3.76 -8.25 13.84
N VAL A 73 3.02 -7.82 12.79
CA VAL A 73 3.45 -8.09 11.41
C VAL A 73 4.68 -7.27 11.03
N SER A 74 4.79 -6.02 11.51
CA SER A 74 5.93 -5.14 11.23
C SER A 74 7.23 -5.70 11.82
N GLU A 75 7.16 -6.25 13.04
CA GLU A 75 8.30 -6.94 13.65
C GLU A 75 8.73 -8.14 12.81
N ALA A 76 7.78 -8.98 12.35
CA ALA A 76 8.08 -10.11 11.49
C ALA A 76 8.63 -9.66 10.12
N ASP A 77 8.09 -8.60 9.53
CA ASP A 77 8.52 -8.02 8.25
C ASP A 77 9.97 -7.53 8.32
N SER A 78 10.37 -6.86 9.41
CA SER A 78 11.76 -6.43 9.61
C SER A 78 12.75 -7.61 9.57
N LYS A 79 12.37 -8.76 10.16
CA LYS A 79 13.17 -9.99 10.15
C LYS A 79 13.15 -10.67 8.77
N VAL A 80 12.03 -10.58 8.04
CA VAL A 80 11.94 -11.03 6.65
C VAL A 80 12.89 -10.24 5.76
N LEU A 81 12.93 -8.91 5.89
CA LEU A 81 13.82 -8.04 5.11
C LEU A 81 15.29 -8.37 5.38
N ALA A 82 15.66 -8.57 6.65
CA ALA A 82 17.01 -9.00 7.02
C ALA A 82 17.38 -10.38 6.44
N ASP A 83 16.49 -11.37 6.56
CA ASP A 83 16.69 -12.72 5.97
C ASP A 83 16.83 -12.64 4.44
N ALA A 84 16.00 -11.84 3.76
CA ALA A 84 16.09 -11.63 2.32
C ALA A 84 17.42 -11.00 1.90
N GLY A 85 17.93 -10.03 2.67
CA GLY A 85 19.25 -9.44 2.44
C GLY A 85 20.39 -10.45 2.55
N ILE A 86 20.37 -11.31 3.57
CA ILE A 86 21.34 -12.41 3.74
C ILE A 86 21.25 -13.40 2.58
N ARG A 87 20.03 -13.81 2.20
CA ARG A 87 19.82 -14.74 1.06
C ARG A 87 20.34 -14.16 -0.25
N LEU A 88 20.08 -12.88 -0.51
CA LEU A 88 20.58 -12.18 -1.68
C LEU A 88 22.12 -12.15 -1.71
N HIS A 89 22.75 -11.86 -0.56
CA HIS A 89 24.22 -11.84 -0.43
C HIS A 89 24.85 -13.22 -0.72
N HIS A 90 24.19 -14.31 -0.34
CA HIS A 90 24.67 -15.67 -0.55
C HIS A 90 24.12 -16.34 -1.83
N HIS A 91 23.50 -15.59 -2.73
CA HIS A 91 22.89 -16.12 -3.97
C HIS A 91 21.91 -17.28 -3.74
N LEU A 92 21.18 -17.26 -2.62
CA LEU A 92 20.17 -18.26 -2.30
C LEU A 92 18.84 -17.90 -2.98
N GLU A 93 18.05 -18.92 -3.34
CA GLU A 93 16.71 -18.72 -3.90
C GLU A 93 15.82 -17.93 -2.92
N ASP A 94 15.07 -16.95 -3.42
CA ASP A 94 14.20 -16.15 -2.57
C ASP A 94 12.96 -16.95 -2.10
N ARG A 95 12.38 -16.56 -0.96
CA ARG A 95 11.15 -17.17 -0.45
C ARG A 95 9.95 -16.34 -0.88
N THR A 96 8.79 -16.99 -0.98
CA THR A 96 7.55 -16.21 -1.02
C THR A 96 7.41 -15.41 0.27
N TYR A 97 6.96 -14.16 0.18
CA TYR A 97 6.82 -13.27 1.33
C TYR A 97 5.99 -13.91 2.47
N ARG A 98 4.91 -14.61 2.12
CA ARG A 98 4.09 -15.36 3.09
C ARG A 98 4.89 -16.47 3.80
N ALA A 99 5.72 -17.23 3.07
CA ALA A 99 6.56 -18.27 3.68
C ALA A 99 7.66 -17.66 4.57
N ALA A 100 8.21 -16.51 4.19
CA ALA A 100 9.18 -15.79 5.00
C ALA A 100 8.56 -15.31 6.32
N LEU A 101 7.39 -14.66 6.28
CA LEU A 101 6.67 -14.21 7.47
C LEU A 101 6.36 -15.35 8.45
N ARG A 102 5.88 -16.49 7.93
CA ARG A 102 5.62 -17.69 8.73
C ARG A 102 6.87 -18.18 9.45
N ARG A 103 8.02 -18.12 8.80
CA ARG A 103 9.31 -18.50 9.39
C ARG A 103 9.73 -17.55 10.52
N GLN A 104 9.33 -16.28 10.44
CA GLN A 104 9.61 -15.27 11.47
C GLN A 104 8.54 -15.22 12.57
N GLY A 105 7.68 -16.24 12.67
CA GLY A 105 6.68 -16.38 13.73
C GLY A 105 5.31 -15.78 13.41
N TRP A 106 5.14 -15.14 12.25
CA TRP A 106 3.85 -14.59 11.82
C TRP A 106 3.06 -15.58 10.97
N ASN A 107 2.14 -16.30 11.60
CA ASN A 107 1.25 -17.24 10.94
C ASN A 107 -0.19 -17.15 11.47
N PRO A 108 -0.90 -16.04 11.19
CA PRO A 108 -2.30 -15.92 11.56
C PRO A 108 -3.13 -17.06 10.94
N LYS A 109 -4.11 -17.57 11.70
CA LYS A 109 -5.08 -18.55 11.18
C LYS A 109 -5.85 -17.94 10.01
N GLU A 110 -6.28 -18.76 9.05
CA GLU A 110 -7.06 -18.30 7.91
C GLU A 110 -8.37 -17.61 8.33
N THR A 111 -8.96 -18.07 9.43
CA THR A 111 -10.15 -17.49 10.05
C THR A 111 -9.88 -16.19 10.82
N ASN A 112 -8.61 -15.88 11.11
CA ASN A 112 -8.23 -14.62 11.75
C ASN A 112 -8.05 -13.53 10.69
N GLN A 113 -9.18 -12.96 10.27
CA GLN A 113 -9.19 -11.87 9.31
C GLN A 113 -8.37 -10.66 9.76
N TYR A 114 -8.31 -10.42 11.08
CA TYR A 114 -7.53 -9.34 11.68
C TYR A 114 -6.02 -9.56 11.57
N GLY A 115 -5.54 -10.81 11.68
CA GLY A 115 -4.14 -11.16 11.42
C GLY A 115 -3.80 -11.22 9.92
N ASN A 116 -4.77 -11.58 9.08
CA ASN A 116 -4.53 -11.66 7.63
C ASN A 116 -4.49 -10.28 6.97
N TRP A 117 -5.28 -9.31 7.42
CA TRP A 117 -5.32 -7.97 6.85
C TRP A 117 -3.95 -7.25 6.85
N PRO A 118 -3.20 -7.17 7.96
CA PRO A 118 -1.86 -6.58 7.99
C PRO A 118 -0.90 -7.25 7.00
N THR A 119 -1.00 -8.57 6.84
CA THR A 119 -0.20 -9.31 5.84
C THR A 119 -0.49 -8.83 4.42
N ILE A 120 -1.77 -8.65 4.09
CA ILE A 120 -2.22 -8.14 2.78
C ILE A 120 -1.78 -6.69 2.59
N TRP A 121 -1.89 -5.86 3.63
CA TRP A 121 -1.48 -4.46 3.61
C TRP A 121 0.03 -4.28 3.34
N HIS A 122 0.88 -5.12 3.93
CA HIS A 122 2.32 -5.11 3.63
C HIS A 122 2.60 -5.68 2.23
N LEU A 123 1.91 -6.74 1.81
CA LEU A 123 2.01 -7.29 0.45
C LEU A 123 1.67 -6.24 -0.62
N THR A 124 0.57 -5.48 -0.46
CA THR A 124 0.17 -4.45 -1.44
C THR A 124 1.13 -3.27 -1.49
N ARG A 125 1.73 -2.87 -0.35
CA ARG A 125 2.81 -1.86 -0.34
C ARG A 125 4.11 -2.34 -0.99
N SER A 126 4.47 -3.63 -0.81
CA SER A 126 5.67 -4.21 -1.40
C SER A 126 5.57 -4.45 -2.92
N GLN A 127 4.34 -4.68 -3.41
CA GLN A 127 4.07 -4.88 -4.82
C GLN A 127 3.92 -3.54 -5.53
N GLN A 128 5.04 -2.86 -5.78
CA GLN A 128 5.07 -1.95 -6.93
C GLN A 128 4.86 -2.78 -8.20
N PRO A 129 4.03 -2.33 -9.16
CA PRO A 129 3.78 -3.10 -10.37
C PRO A 129 5.12 -3.35 -11.07
N ARG A 130 5.54 -4.62 -11.14
CA ARG A 130 6.58 -5.03 -12.09
C ARG A 130 6.14 -4.51 -13.44
N ARG A 131 6.94 -3.62 -14.04
CA ARG A 131 6.76 -3.18 -15.43
C ARG A 131 6.41 -4.41 -16.26
N LYS A 132 5.16 -4.51 -16.72
CA LYS A 132 4.83 -5.41 -17.82
C LYS A 132 5.73 -4.97 -18.96
N LYS A 133 6.68 -5.79 -19.39
CA LYS A 133 7.42 -5.54 -20.62
C LYS A 133 6.37 -5.44 -21.73
N LEU A 134 6.19 -4.24 -22.28
CA LEU A 134 5.38 -4.04 -23.47
C LEU A 134 5.94 -4.96 -24.56
N PRO A 135 5.10 -5.69 -25.31
CA PRO A 135 5.57 -6.43 -26.47
C PRO A 135 6.22 -5.42 -27.43
N ARG A 136 7.44 -5.72 -27.87
CA ARG A 136 8.09 -4.95 -28.93
C ARG A 136 7.26 -5.14 -30.20
N SER A 137 6.47 -4.15 -30.57
CA SER A 137 6.01 -4.04 -31.95
C SER A 137 7.25 -3.71 -32.80
N ILE A 138 7.61 -4.66 -33.66
CA ILE A 138 8.55 -4.42 -34.76
C ILE A 138 7.67 -3.96 -35.92
N PRO A 139 7.79 -2.72 -36.41
CA PRO A 139 7.24 -2.38 -37.71
C PRO A 139 8.21 -2.83 -38.81
N GLN A 140 7.71 -3.60 -39.78
CA GLN A 140 8.20 -3.56 -41.16
C GLN A 140 7.23 -2.70 -41.97
#